data_AF-C0ZGX6-F1
#
_entry.id   AF-C0ZGX6-F1
#
_cell.length_a   1.000
_cell.length_b   1.000
_cell.length_c   1.000
_cell.angle_alpha   90.00
_cell.angle_beta   90.00
_cell.angle_gamma   90.00
#
_symmetry.space_group_name_H-M   'P 1'
#
loop_
_entity.id
_entity.type
_entity.pdbx_description
1 polymer ?
#
loop_
_entity_poly.entity_id
_entity_poly.type
_entity_poly.pdbx_seq_one_letter_code
_entity_poly.pdbx_strand_id
1 'polypeptide(L)' 'MEDGRRVDIAFVDQGNETKVIETFHAESSNPVELQQAGWQAIMDNFKASTEQN' A
#
# COMPACT_ATOMS: atom_id res chain seq x y z
N MET A 1 10.37 -17.70 10.82
CA MET A 1 9.45 -17.93 9.69
C MET A 1 8.89 -16.57 9.35
N GLU A 2 9.59 -15.90 8.43
CA GLU A 2 9.14 -14.64 7.85
C GLU A 2 7.87 -14.99 7.07
N ASP A 3 6.73 -14.40 7.46
CA ASP A 3 5.48 -14.53 6.73
C ASP A 3 5.79 -14.06 5.30
N GLY A 4 5.81 -14.97 4.33
CA GLY A 4 6.38 -14.75 2.98
C GLY A 4 5.61 -13.76 2.11
N ARG A 5 4.91 -12.81 2.73
CA ARG A 5 4.23 -11.70 2.10
C ARG A 5 5.28 -10.79 1.49
N ARG A 6 5.39 -10.89 0.18
CA ARG A 6 6.15 -9.96 -0.63
C ARG A 6 5.26 -8.76 -0.91
N VAL A 7 5.74 -7.59 -0.53
CA VAL A 7 5.13 -6.31 -0.86
C VAL A 7 6.17 -5.48 -1.59
N ASP A 8 5.80 -4.99 -2.76
CA ASP A 8 6.62 -4.13 -3.59
C ASP A 8 5.94 -2.76 -3.69
N ILE A 9 6.66 -1.70 -3.33
CA ILE A 9 6.18 -0.32 -3.40
C ILE A 9 6.97 0.42 -4.48
N ALA A 10 6.25 0.97 -5.45
CA ALA A 10 6.82 1.81 -6.50
C ALA A 10 6.38 3.26 -6.31
N PHE A 11 7.35 4.17 -6.33
CA PHE A 11 7.12 5.61 -6.36
C PHE A 11 7.32 6.11 -7.78
N VAL A 12 6.28 6.71 -8.35
CA VAL A 12 6.30 7.25 -9.71
C VAL A 12 6.13 8.75 -9.61
N ASP A 13 7.14 9.49 -10.07
CA ASP A 13 7.07 10.94 -10.21
C ASP A 13 6.03 11.32 -11.28
N GLN A 14 5.12 12.22 -10.93
CA GLN A 14 4.14 12.81 -11.84
C GLN A 14 4.25 14.35 -11.86
N GLY A 15 5.44 14.88 -11.57
CA GLY A 15 5.74 16.32 -11.56
C GLY A 15 5.45 16.93 -10.19
N ASN A 16 4.22 17.43 -10.00
CA ASN A 16 3.82 18.06 -8.73
C ASN A 16 3.25 17.05 -7.72
N GLU A 17 3.04 15.81 -8.14
CA GLU A 17 2.47 14.74 -7.32
C GLU A 17 3.35 13.49 -7.45
N THR A 18 3.37 12.65 -6.41
CA THR A 18 4.00 11.33 -6.47
C THR A 18 2.91 10.26 -6.42
N LYS A 19 2.83 9.42 -7.44
CA LYS A 19 1.96 8.26 -7.43
C LYS A 19 2.67 7.11 -6.73
N VAL A 20 2.10 6.63 -5.62
CA VAL A 20 2.57 5.44 -4.91
C VAL A 20 1.74 4.25 -5.34
N ILE A 21 2.39 3.19 -5.81
CA ILE A 21 1.75 1.94 -6.23
C ILE A 21 2.26 0.84 -5.31
N GLU A 22 1.34 0.23 -4.57
CA GLU A 22 1.62 -0.93 -3.73
C GLU A 22 1.15 -2.20 -4.43
N THR A 23 2.03 -3.20 -4.52
CA THR A 23 1.71 -4.54 -5.01
C THR A 23 1.99 -5.51 -3.87
N PHE A 24 0.96 -6.22 -3.41
CA PHE A 24 1.11 -7.20 -2.34
C PHE A 24 0.63 -8.58 -2.80
N HIS A 25 1.30 -9.62 -2.32
CA HIS A 25 0.81 -10.97 -2.46
C HIS A 25 -0.22 -11.27 -1.37
N ALA A 26 -1.48 -11.49 -1.76
CA ALA A 26 -2.54 -11.80 -0.82
C ALA A 26 -2.31 -13.18 -0.18
N GLU A 27 -2.51 -13.29 1.13
CA GLU A 27 -2.52 -14.58 1.81
C GLU A 27 -3.81 -15.36 1.55
N SER A 28 -3.77 -16.68 1.73
CA SER A 28 -4.92 -17.56 1.51
C SER A 28 -5.93 -17.58 2.67
N SER A 29 -5.56 -17.06 3.84
CA SER A 29 -6.37 -17.15 5.06
C SER A 29 -7.52 -16.16 5.10
N ASN A 30 -7.36 -15.00 4.46
CA ASN A 30 -8.34 -13.93 4.47
C ASN A 30 -8.79 -13.56 3.04
N PRO A 31 -10.03 -13.08 2.85
CA PRO A 31 -10.47 -12.52 1.57
C PRO A 31 -9.52 -11.42 1.08
N VAL A 32 -9.18 -11.46 -0.22
CA VAL A 32 -8.27 -10.50 -0.85
C VAL A 32 -8.79 -9.06 -0.70
N GLU A 33 -10.11 -8.88 -0.76
CA GLU A 33 -10.77 -7.58 -0.61
C GLU A 33 -10.52 -6.96 0.77
N LEU A 34 -10.54 -7.77 1.84
CA LEU A 34 -10.25 -7.29 3.19
C LEU A 34 -8.76 -6.91 3.35
N GLN A 35 -7.87 -7.70 2.74
CA GLN A 35 -6.45 -7.40 2.74
C GLN A 35 -6.16 -6.09 1.98
N GLN A 36 -6.76 -5.92 0.80
CA GLN A 36 -6.63 -4.70 0.00
C GLN A 36 -7.17 -3.48 0.75
N ALA A 37 -8.33 -3.59 1.40
CA ALA A 37 -8.91 -2.49 2.16
C ALA A 37 -8.02 -2.06 3.33
N GLY A 38 -7.39 -3.03 4.02
CA GLY A 38 -6.43 -2.74 5.09
C GLY A 38 -5.21 -1.97 4.59
N TRP A 39 -4.60 -2.42 3.50
CA TRP A 39 -3.47 -1.74 2.86
C TRP A 39 -3.85 -0.35 2.36
N GLN A 40 -5.02 -0.20 1.74
CA GLN A 40 -5.51 1.11 1.29
C GLN A 40 -5.65 2.09 2.46
N ALA A 41 -6.18 1.67 3.61
CA ALA A 41 -6.30 2.51 4.79
C ALA A 41 -4.93 2.97 5.34
N ILE A 42 -3.89 2.13 5.23
CA ILE A 42 -2.52 2.51 5.59
C ILE A 42 -1.99 3.57 4.62
N MET A 43 -2.16 3.36 3.31
CA MET A 43 -1.72 4.28 2.28
C MET A 43 -2.44 5.63 2.35
N ASP A 44 -3.73 5.63 2.67
CA ASP A 44 -4.52 6.85 2.87
C ASP A 44 -4.01 7.67 4.06
N ASN A 45 -3.69 7.01 5.17
CA ASN A 45 -3.09 7.66 6.35
C ASN A 45 -1.68 8.19 6.05
N PHE A 46 -0.86 7.43 5.31
CA PHE A 46 0.45 7.88 4.88
C PHE A 46 0.34 9.14 4.03
N LYS A 47 -0.52 9.14 3.01
CA LYS A 47 -0.79 10.30 2.15
C LYS A 47 -1.21 11.52 2.96
N ALA A 48 -2.20 11.35 3.84
CA ALA A 48 -2.68 12.44 4.70
C ALA A 48 -1.56 13.02 5.59
N SER A 49 -0.72 12.16 6.18
CA SER A 49 0.39 12.57 7.03
C SER A 49 1.46 13.35 6.26
N THR A 50 1.71 13.00 5.00
CA THR A 50 2.71 13.66 4.15
C THR A 50 2.22 14.99 3.56
N GLU A 51 0.93 15.12 3.31
CA GLU A 51 0.34 16.29 2.64
C GLU A 51 -0.16 17.37 3.61
N GLN A 52 -0.32 17.07 4.89
CA GLN A 52 -0.83 18.01 5.91
C GLN A 52 0.25 18.73 6.74
N ASN A 53 1.54 18.60 6.40
CA ASN A 53 2.64 19.29 7.10
C ASN A 53 2.89 20.71 6.59
#